data_AF-V9Z7L7-F1
#
_entry.id   AF-V9Z7L7-F1
#
_cell.length_a   1.000
_cell.length_b   1.000
_cell.length_c   1.000
_cell.angle_alpha   90.00
_cell.angle_beta   90.00
_cell.angle_gamma   90.00
#
_symmetry.space_group_name_H-M   'P 1'
#
loop_
_entity.id
_entity.type
_entity.pdbx_description
1 polymer ?
#
loop_
_entity_poly.entity_id
_entity_poly.type
_entity_poly.pdbx_seq_one_letter_code
_entity_poly.pdbx_strand_id
1 'polypeptide(L)'
;MRWYQRTSVQTAGGRQSQLRAQIADERVEEALLADEFPNLYLGTINHCMFDAPQAECQDELPEDQRGLAPLLGACQPARCRNSTITRAHAPYWVAEEDDLTARSKDPRLSPPKRESVFVRLADVQRITRALEEEGPA
;
A
#
# COMPACT_ATOMS: atom_id res chain seq x y z
N MET A 1 -43.21 -7.28 -10.24
CA MET A 1 -42.92 -8.45 -11.11
C MET A 1 -41.41 -8.64 -11.16
N ARG A 2 -40.95 -9.72 -10.51
CA ARG A 2 -39.83 -10.61 -10.83
C ARG A 2 -38.68 -10.05 -11.70
N TRP A 3 -37.50 -9.82 -11.11
CA TRP A 3 -36.18 -10.19 -11.68
C TRP A 3 -35.15 -10.33 -10.53
N TYR A 4 -34.97 -11.54 -10.01
CA TYR A 4 -33.74 -11.92 -9.32
C TYR A 4 -33.20 -13.13 -10.06
N GLN A 5 -32.26 -12.91 -10.98
CA GLN A 5 -31.58 -14.01 -11.65
C GLN A 5 -30.43 -14.48 -10.78
N ARG A 6 -30.56 -15.75 -10.41
CA ARG A 6 -29.66 -16.53 -9.57
C ARG A 6 -28.44 -16.90 -10.42
N THR A 7 -27.29 -16.28 -10.19
CA THR A 7 -26.03 -16.73 -10.78
C THR A 7 -25.58 -17.98 -10.03
N SER A 8 -25.82 -19.16 -10.61
CA SER A 8 -25.31 -20.43 -10.09
C SER A 8 -23.86 -20.62 -10.54
N VAL A 9 -22.91 -20.57 -9.60
CA VAL A 9 -21.56 -21.06 -9.83
C VAL A 9 -21.58 -22.57 -9.62
N GLN A 10 -21.28 -23.35 -10.67
CA GLN A 10 -21.17 -24.81 -10.59
C GLN A 10 -19.78 -25.19 -10.07
N THR A 11 -19.71 -25.91 -8.96
CA THR A 11 -18.48 -26.59 -8.50
C THR A 11 -18.72 -28.09 -8.42
N ALA A 12 -17.81 -28.84 -9.03
CA ALA A 12 -17.81 -30.30 -9.04
C ALA A 12 -17.42 -30.87 -7.66
N GLY A 13 -18.25 -31.79 -7.15
CA GLY A 13 -17.88 -32.87 -6.23
C GLY A 13 -17.13 -32.51 -4.94
N GLY A 14 -17.86 -32.05 -3.92
CA GLY A 14 -17.36 -31.95 -2.54
C GLY A 14 -18.37 -31.21 -1.66
N ARG A 15 -18.60 -31.67 -0.42
CA ARG A 15 -19.57 -31.13 0.55
C ARG A 15 -19.68 -29.60 0.46
N GLN A 16 -20.76 -29.12 -0.16
CA GLN A 16 -21.03 -27.69 -0.24
C GLN A 16 -21.53 -27.24 1.13
N SER A 17 -20.68 -26.53 1.89
CA SER A 17 -21.20 -25.65 2.92
C SER A 17 -22.15 -24.68 2.22
N GLN A 18 -23.40 -24.60 2.66
CA GLN A 18 -24.33 -23.61 2.11
C GLN A 18 -23.83 -22.23 2.54
N LEU A 19 -23.03 -21.59 1.68
CA LEU A 19 -22.62 -20.21 1.86
C LEU A 19 -23.89 -19.35 1.84
N ARG A 20 -24.22 -18.76 3.00
CA ARG A 20 -25.30 -17.79 3.12
C ARG A 20 -24.71 -16.40 3.00
N ALA A 21 -25.00 -15.73 1.89
CA ALA A 21 -24.68 -14.31 1.76
C ALA A 21 -25.65 -13.49 2.63
N GLN A 22 -25.10 -12.48 3.31
CA GLN A 22 -25.87 -11.47 4.03
C GLN A 22 -25.39 -10.11 3.54
N ILE A 23 -26.31 -9.14 3.43
CA ILE A 23 -25.93 -7.75 3.17
C ILE A 23 -25.51 -7.17 4.52
N ALA A 24 -24.25 -6.73 4.61
CA ALA A 24 -23.76 -6.03 5.78
C ALA A 24 -24.42 -4.64 5.86
N ASP A 25 -24.87 -4.26 7.05
CA ASP A 25 -25.10 -2.85 7.36
C ASP A 25 -23.75 -2.18 7.71
N GLU A 26 -23.75 -0.85 7.84
CA GLU A 26 -22.55 -0.06 8.13
C GLU A 26 -21.80 -0.55 9.37
N ARG A 27 -22.53 -0.94 10.42
CA ARG A 27 -21.93 -1.45 11.67
C ARG A 27 -21.26 -2.80 11.47
N VAL A 28 -21.84 -3.67 10.66
CA VAL A 28 -21.23 -4.96 10.28
C VAL A 28 -20.00 -4.71 9.40
N GLU A 29 -20.05 -3.77 8.47
CA GLU A 29 -18.92 -3.39 7.62
C GLU A 29 -17.73 -2.87 8.45
N GLU A 30 -17.96 -1.92 9.35
CA GLU A 30 -16.95 -1.40 10.26
C GLU A 30 -16.32 -2.52 11.11
N ALA A 31 -17.14 -3.41 11.65
CA ALA A 31 -16.64 -4.52 12.47
C ALA A 31 -15.77 -5.50 11.67
N LEU A 32 -16.16 -5.80 10.42
CA LEU A 32 -15.38 -6.67 9.53
C LEU A 32 -14.06 -6.02 9.12
N LEU A 33 -14.05 -4.72 8.81
CA LEU A 33 -12.82 -4.00 8.46
C LEU A 33 -11.86 -3.89 9.65
N ALA A 34 -12.39 -3.64 10.86
CA ALA A 34 -11.58 -3.57 12.06
C ALA A 34 -10.98 -4.93 12.44
N ASP A 35 -11.69 -6.03 12.18
CA ASP A 35 -11.21 -7.40 12.41
C ASP A 35 -10.15 -7.82 11.38
N GLU A 36 -10.34 -7.47 10.10
CA GLU A 36 -9.42 -7.80 9.01
C GLU A 36 -8.11 -6.98 9.10
N PHE A 37 -8.19 -5.71 9.50
CA PHE A 37 -7.05 -4.79 9.54
C PHE A 37 -6.79 -4.26 10.96
N PRO A 38 -6.50 -5.12 11.94
CA PRO A 38 -6.34 -4.72 13.33
C PRO A 38 -5.12 -3.82 13.54
N ASN A 39 -4.17 -3.83 12.60
CA ASN A 39 -2.93 -3.07 12.63
C ASN A 39 -2.81 -2.10 11.43
N LEU A 40 -3.89 -1.40 11.09
CA LEU A 40 -3.84 -0.35 10.08
C LEU A 40 -3.23 0.95 10.63
N TYR A 41 -2.09 1.37 10.07
CA TYR A 41 -1.46 2.65 10.39
C TYR A 41 -1.65 3.63 9.24
N LEU A 42 -2.38 4.70 9.48
CA LEU A 42 -2.58 5.78 8.51
C LEU A 42 -1.40 6.76 8.57
N GLY A 43 -0.67 6.89 7.46
CA GLY A 43 0.44 7.83 7.33
C GLY A 43 0.26 8.83 6.19
N THR A 44 1.11 9.86 6.19
CA THR A 44 1.08 10.96 5.20
C THR A 44 1.56 10.56 3.82
N ILE A 45 2.52 9.64 3.73
CA ILE A 45 3.10 9.19 2.46
C ILE A 45 2.61 7.80 2.04
N ASN A 46 2.06 7.03 2.99
CA ASN A 46 1.40 5.76 2.75
C ASN A 46 0.54 5.36 3.96
N HIS A 47 -0.41 4.45 3.74
CA HIS A 47 -0.99 3.63 4.80
C HIS A 47 -0.21 2.32 4.93
N CYS A 48 -0.14 1.75 6.13
CA CYS A 48 0.55 0.49 6.41
C CYS A 48 -0.44 -0.51 6.99
N MET A 49 -0.64 -1.64 6.30
CA MET A 49 -1.51 -2.73 6.78
C MET A 49 -0.89 -3.55 7.92
N PHE A 50 0.43 -3.41 8.09
CA PHE A 50 1.30 -4.06 9.06
C PHE A 50 0.99 -5.54 9.36
N ASP A 51 1.44 -6.38 8.44
CA ASP A 51 1.75 -7.79 8.61
C ASP A 51 3.28 -7.93 8.81
N ALA A 52 3.70 -8.17 10.05
CA ALA A 52 5.09 -8.11 10.49
C ALA A 52 6.07 -8.99 9.66
N PRO A 53 5.76 -10.28 9.37
CA PRO A 53 6.59 -11.12 8.52
C PRO A 53 6.78 -10.61 7.08
N GLN A 54 5.93 -9.70 6.60
CA GLN A 54 5.95 -9.16 5.24
C GLN A 54 6.41 -7.69 5.19
N ALA A 55 6.72 -7.08 6.33
CA ALA A 55 7.04 -5.66 6.42
C ALA A 55 8.54 -5.43 6.22
N GLU A 56 8.95 -4.96 5.04
CA GLU A 56 10.37 -4.68 4.70
C GLU A 56 11.08 -3.78 5.73
N CYS A 57 10.36 -2.85 6.36
CA CYS A 57 10.92 -1.98 7.40
C CYS A 57 11.46 -2.73 8.63
N GLN A 58 11.05 -3.98 8.83
CA GLN A 58 11.52 -4.83 9.93
C GLN A 58 12.91 -5.40 9.66
N ASP A 59 13.36 -5.43 8.40
CA ASP A 59 14.68 -5.96 8.04
C ASP A 59 15.83 -5.10 8.57
N GLU A 60 15.55 -3.81 8.81
CA GLU A 60 16.48 -2.86 9.43
C GLU A 60 16.54 -2.97 10.95
N LEU A 61 15.69 -3.79 11.58
CA LEU A 61 15.65 -3.97 13.03
C LEU A 61 16.42 -5.22 13.48
N PRO A 62 17.09 -5.16 14.65
CA PRO A 62 17.53 -6.34 15.39
C PRO A 62 16.38 -7.34 15.59
N GLU A 63 16.68 -8.64 15.53
CA GLU A 63 15.66 -9.71 15.58
C GLU A 63 14.75 -9.62 16.81
N ASP A 64 15.32 -9.26 17.97
CA ASP A 64 14.61 -9.09 19.24
C ASP A 64 13.69 -7.86 19.30
N GLN A 65 13.73 -7.00 18.29
CA GLN A 65 12.92 -5.78 18.18
C GLN A 65 11.89 -5.83 17.05
N ARG A 66 11.85 -6.92 16.27
CA ARG A 66 10.91 -7.09 15.15
C ARG A 66 9.49 -7.40 15.63
N GLY A 67 8.51 -7.04 14.80
CA GLY A 67 7.11 -7.46 14.93
C GLY A 67 6.22 -6.61 15.83
N LEU A 68 6.77 -5.57 16.47
CA LEU A 68 6.02 -4.74 17.41
C LEU A 68 5.21 -3.63 16.73
N ALA A 69 5.81 -2.95 15.75
CA ALA A 69 5.20 -1.83 15.04
C ALA A 69 5.98 -1.55 13.75
N PRO A 70 5.38 -0.88 12.75
CA PRO A 70 6.10 -0.45 11.55
C PRO A 70 7.17 0.59 11.90
N LEU A 71 8.37 0.42 11.35
CA LEU A 71 9.42 1.44 11.43
C LEU A 71 9.25 2.43 10.28
N LEU A 72 8.49 3.50 10.52
CA LEU A 72 8.12 4.47 9.47
C LEU A 72 9.33 5.06 8.73
N GLY A 73 10.42 5.36 9.44
CA GLY A 73 11.65 5.91 8.83
C GLY A 73 12.43 4.92 7.95
N ALA A 74 12.14 3.62 8.04
CA ALA A 74 12.74 2.57 7.22
C ALA A 74 11.77 2.02 6.17
N CYS A 75 10.56 2.56 6.09
CA CYS A 75 9.57 2.09 5.12
C CYS A 75 10.06 2.30 3.68
N GLN A 76 9.73 1.36 2.80
CA GLN A 76 10.02 1.42 1.37
C GLN A 76 8.70 1.41 0.58
N PRO A 77 7.96 2.54 0.50
CA PRO A 77 6.59 2.53 -0.05
C PRO A 77 6.46 2.00 -1.48
N ALA A 78 7.50 2.17 -2.30
CA ALA A 78 7.51 1.72 -3.69
C ALA A 78 7.70 0.19 -3.86
N ARG A 79 7.94 -0.56 -2.78
CA ARG A 79 8.30 -1.99 -2.82
C ARG A 79 7.60 -2.83 -1.73
N CYS A 80 7.46 -2.26 -0.54
CA CYS A 80 6.92 -2.96 0.63
C CYS A 80 5.45 -3.34 0.41
N ARG A 81 5.15 -4.64 0.51
CA ARG A 81 3.80 -5.20 0.35
C ARG A 81 2.77 -4.67 1.35
N ASN A 82 3.25 -4.18 2.49
CA ASN A 82 2.42 -3.56 3.52
C ASN A 82 2.04 -2.11 3.20
N SER A 83 2.70 -1.49 2.22
CA SER A 83 2.44 -0.10 1.85
C SER A 83 1.26 -0.01 0.91
N THR A 84 0.22 0.71 1.35
CA THR A 84 -0.91 1.09 0.50
C THR A 84 -0.83 2.58 0.22
N ILE A 85 -0.68 2.94 -1.04
CA ILE A 85 -0.62 4.33 -1.49
C ILE A 85 -1.90 4.63 -2.25
N THR A 86 -2.73 5.48 -1.67
CA THR A 86 -3.94 6.01 -2.30
C THR A 86 -3.69 7.37 -2.95
N ARG A 87 -4.64 7.83 -3.77
CA ARG A 87 -4.66 9.16 -4.39
C ARG A 87 -4.56 10.32 -3.39
N ALA A 88 -4.98 10.14 -2.14
CA ALA A 88 -4.82 11.15 -1.10
C ALA A 88 -3.34 11.50 -0.82
N HIS A 89 -2.41 10.59 -1.12
CA HIS A 89 -0.97 10.83 -0.94
C HIS A 89 -0.31 11.52 -2.15
N ALA A 90 -1.00 11.63 -3.29
CA ALA A 90 -0.41 12.12 -4.54
C ALA A 90 0.30 13.48 -4.41
N PRO A 91 -0.24 14.50 -3.70
CA PRO A 91 0.44 15.78 -3.56
C PRO A 91 1.86 15.67 -2.98
N TYR A 92 2.10 14.73 -2.06
CA TYR A 92 3.40 14.53 -1.43
C TYR A 92 4.40 13.84 -2.37
N TRP A 93 3.94 12.82 -3.10
CA TRP A 93 4.80 12.09 -4.04
C TRP A 93 5.17 12.90 -5.27
N VAL A 94 4.22 13.68 -5.82
CA VAL A 94 4.50 14.58 -6.93
C VAL A 94 5.50 15.67 -6.51
N ALA A 95 5.32 16.25 -5.33
CA ALA A 95 6.27 17.24 -4.82
C ALA A 95 7.68 16.65 -4.65
N GLU A 96 7.80 15.42 -4.14
CA GLU A 96 9.10 14.75 -4.03
C GLU A 96 9.71 14.44 -5.41
N GLU A 97 8.91 14.02 -6.39
CA GLU A 97 9.38 13.79 -7.75
C GLU A 97 9.96 15.06 -8.37
N ASP A 98 9.26 16.19 -8.22
CA ASP A 98 9.70 17.49 -8.71
C ASP A 98 11.04 17.90 -8.08
N ASP A 99 11.15 17.76 -6.76
CA ASP A 99 12.37 18.08 -6.01
C ASP A 99 13.56 17.20 -6.44
N LEU A 100 13.34 15.89 -6.58
CA LEU A 100 14.38 14.95 -7.02
C LEU A 100 14.76 15.18 -8.48
N THR A 101 13.79 15.48 -9.34
CA THR A 101 14.03 15.81 -10.75
C THR A 101 14.87 17.07 -10.86
N ALA A 102 14.56 18.11 -10.09
CA ALA A 102 15.39 19.32 -10.03
C ALA A 102 16.79 19.01 -9.48
N ARG A 103 16.88 18.23 -8.39
CA ARG A 103 18.16 17.88 -7.76
C ARG A 103 19.06 17.05 -8.67
N SER A 104 18.48 16.16 -9.49
CA SER A 104 19.24 15.31 -10.43
C SER A 104 20.07 16.11 -11.44
N LYS A 105 19.65 17.34 -11.74
CA LYS A 105 20.29 18.25 -12.70
C LYS A 105 21.43 19.07 -12.08
N ASP A 106 21.63 19.03 -10.76
CA ASP A 106 22.68 19.81 -10.09
C ASP A 106 24.08 19.26 -10.47
N PRO A 107 24.94 20.05 -11.14
CA PRO A 107 26.28 19.61 -11.52
C PRO A 107 27.21 19.45 -10.32
N ARG A 108 26.88 20.01 -9.14
CA ARG A 108 27.73 19.97 -7.93
C ARG A 108 27.60 18.66 -7.15
N LEU A 109 26.69 17.77 -7.54
CA LEU A 109 26.54 16.47 -6.89
C LEU A 109 27.77 15.59 -7.12
N SER A 110 28.35 15.10 -6.01
CA SER A 110 29.36 14.04 -6.07
C SER A 110 28.76 12.78 -6.72
N PRO A 111 29.58 11.92 -7.34
CA PRO A 111 29.08 10.71 -8.00
C PRO A 111 28.19 9.83 -7.11
N PRO A 112 28.56 9.51 -5.84
CA PRO A 112 27.71 8.70 -4.97
C PRO A 112 26.38 9.37 -4.63
N LYS A 113 26.37 10.70 -4.45
CA LYS A 113 25.15 11.42 -4.14
C LYS A 113 24.23 11.47 -5.36
N ARG A 114 24.78 11.64 -6.56
CA ARG A 114 24.03 11.59 -7.82
C ARG A 114 23.35 10.23 -8.00
N GLU A 115 24.07 9.13 -7.74
CA GLU A 115 23.50 7.78 -7.76
C GLU A 115 22.34 7.63 -6.76
N SER A 116 22.50 8.07 -5.51
CA SER A 116 21.42 8.03 -4.52
C SER A 116 20.16 8.80 -4.94
N VAL A 117 20.33 9.94 -5.63
CA VAL A 117 19.21 10.74 -6.14
C VAL A 117 18.50 9.99 -7.26
N PHE A 118 19.23 9.36 -8.18
CA PHE A 118 18.60 8.58 -9.26
C PHE A 118 17.89 7.34 -8.75
N VAL A 119 18.45 6.62 -7.77
CA VAL A 119 17.79 5.47 -7.15
C VAL A 119 16.48 5.90 -6.50
N ARG A 120 16.48 6.97 -5.70
CA ARG A 120 15.27 7.47 -5.06
C ARG A 120 14.25 7.99 -6.08
N LEU A 121 14.70 8.73 -7.09
CA LEU A 121 13.82 9.23 -8.15
C LEU A 121 13.13 8.08 -8.89
N ALA A 122 13.84 6.99 -9.18
CA ALA A 122 13.25 5.81 -9.81
C ALA A 122 12.16 5.14 -8.95
N ASP A 123 12.35 5.09 -7.63
CA ASP A 123 11.34 4.58 -6.70
C ASP A 123 10.10 5.50 -6.64
N VAL A 124 10.30 6.82 -6.52
CA VAL A 124 9.22 7.82 -6.52
C VAL A 124 8.43 7.77 -7.83
N GLN A 125 9.12 7.68 -8.95
CA GLN A 125 8.52 7.58 -10.28
C GLN A 125 7.67 6.32 -10.48
N ARG A 126 7.97 5.22 -9.76
CA ARG A 126 7.11 4.03 -9.77
C ARG A 126 5.76 4.34 -9.13
N ILE A 127 5.76 5.13 -8.06
CA ILE A 127 4.57 5.50 -7.32
C ILE A 127 3.74 6.51 -8.10
N THR A 128 4.35 7.58 -8.61
CA THR A 128 3.61 8.63 -9.32
C THR A 128 2.95 8.12 -10.60
N ARG A 129 3.64 7.28 -11.37
CA ARG A 129 3.02 6.60 -12.53
C ARG A 129 1.82 5.73 -12.15
N ALA A 130 1.92 4.95 -11.07
CA ALA A 130 0.81 4.12 -10.62
C ALA A 130 -0.41 4.99 -10.22
N LEU A 131 -0.16 6.15 -9.59
CA LEU A 131 -1.21 7.11 -9.24
C LEU A 131 -1.87 7.77 -10.46
N GLU A 132 -1.11 7.99 -11.55
CA GLU A 132 -1.65 8.49 -12.82
C GLU A 132 -2.56 7.44 -13.50
N GLU A 133 -2.18 6.16 -13.46
CA GLU A 133 -2.93 5.05 -14.06
C GLU A 133 -4.30 4.81 -13.40
N GLU A 134 -4.43 5.09 -12.09
CA GLU A 134 -5.71 4.98 -11.36
C GLU A 134 -6.78 6.00 -11.82
N GLY A 135 -6.40 7.05 -12.56
CA GLY A 135 -7.30 8.07 -13.10
C GLY A 135 -7.88 9.04 -12.05
N PRO A 136 -8.68 10.05 -12.46
CA PRO A 136 -9.34 10.97 -11.54
C PRO A 136 -10.44 10.27 -10.73
N ALA A 137 -10.76 10.83 -9.57
CA ALA A 137 -11.83 10.32 -8.69
C ALA A 137 -13.22 10.69 -9.22
#